data_AF-A0A085V4Y4-F1
#
_entry.id   AF-A0A085V4Y4-F1
#
_cell.length_a   1.000
_cell.length_b   1.000
_cell.length_c   1.000
_cell.angle_alpha   90.00
_cell.angle_beta   90.00
_cell.angle_gamma   90.00
#
_symmetry.space_group_name_H-M   'P 1'
#
loop_
_entity.id
_entity.type
_entity.pdbx_description
1 polymer ?
#
loop_
_entity_poly.entity_id
_entity_poly.type
_entity_poly.pdbx_seq_one_letter_code
_entity_poly.pdbx_strand_id
1 'polypeptide(L)'
;MTTPSSNPLIRHLHPASVSEPWAREFAEAIEVPVNARQLVLSGVGPQVVDDAAPAGSVQAYGDTAAQTLSVIRQIEATLTRHGYGLGDIVSMQALLVADPAADGVADFEGFSAIYNQYFGTVAQPNVPTRTRAQVIRLVPPGWLVEMTVTAIKS
;
A
#
# COMPACT_ATOMS: atom_id res chain seq x y z
N MET A 1 28.69 -29.68 6.98
CA MET A 1 27.97 -28.39 7.08
C MET A 1 26.55 -28.65 6.62
N THR A 2 25.59 -28.68 7.54
CA THR A 2 24.17 -28.71 7.21
C THR A 2 23.79 -27.37 6.61
N THR A 3 23.32 -27.37 5.36
CA THR A 3 22.67 -26.20 4.76
C THR A 3 21.56 -25.72 5.71
N PRO A 4 21.47 -24.43 6.07
CA PRO A 4 20.33 -23.95 6.83
C PRO A 4 19.10 -24.22 5.97
N SER A 5 18.14 -24.97 6.50
CA SER A 5 16.80 -25.06 5.93
C SER A 5 16.28 -23.63 5.80
N SER A 6 16.16 -23.11 4.59
CA SER A 6 15.54 -21.81 4.34
C SER A 6 14.08 -21.92 4.78
N ASN A 7 13.76 -21.41 5.96
CA ASN A 7 12.37 -21.35 6.39
C ASN A 7 11.65 -20.37 5.46
N PRO A 8 10.53 -20.73 4.82
CA PRO A 8 9.84 -19.83 3.91
C PRO A 8 9.10 -18.74 4.68
N LEU A 9 8.85 -17.61 4.01
CA LEU A 9 7.87 -16.63 4.47
C LEU A 9 6.47 -17.27 4.48
N ILE A 10 5.74 -17.15 5.59
CA ILE A 10 4.41 -17.73 5.75
C ILE A 10 3.38 -16.60 5.86
N ARG A 11 2.33 -16.64 5.02
CA ARG A 11 1.21 -15.70 5.07
C ARG A 11 -0.02 -16.40 5.63
N HIS A 12 -0.53 -15.90 6.74
CA HIS A 12 -1.78 -16.33 7.35
C HIS A 12 -2.89 -15.42 6.84
N LEU A 13 -3.77 -15.96 6.02
CA LEU A 13 -4.97 -15.26 5.56
C LEU A 13 -6.11 -15.48 6.55
N HIS A 14 -7.05 -14.54 6.60
CA HIS A 14 -8.23 -14.68 7.44
C HIS A 14 -8.98 -16.00 7.16
N PRO A 15 -9.56 -16.65 8.18
CA PRO A 15 -10.33 -17.88 8.00
C PRO A 15 -11.41 -17.74 6.95
N ALA A 16 -11.70 -18.80 6.19
CA ALA A 16 -12.74 -18.80 5.17
C ALA A 16 -14.16 -18.49 5.73
N SER A 17 -14.35 -18.68 7.03
CA SER A 17 -15.59 -18.32 7.75
C SER A 17 -15.82 -16.81 7.87
N VAL A 18 -14.79 -15.98 7.68
CA VAL A 18 -14.96 -14.52 7.67
C VAL A 18 -15.48 -14.11 6.29
N SER A 19 -16.77 -13.74 6.25
CA SER A 19 -17.51 -13.35 5.05
C SER A 19 -17.42 -11.87 4.71
N GLU A 20 -16.79 -11.07 5.56
CA GLU A 20 -16.67 -9.64 5.35
C GLU A 20 -15.86 -9.33 4.08
N PRO A 21 -16.30 -8.38 3.22
CA PRO A 21 -15.63 -8.09 1.95
C PRO A 21 -14.15 -7.72 2.11
N TRP A 22 -13.80 -7.05 3.21
CA TRP A 22 -12.44 -6.61 3.51
C TRP A 22 -11.50 -7.76 3.91
N ALA A 23 -12.01 -8.94 4.29
CA ALA A 23 -11.22 -10.05 4.83
C ALA A 23 -10.23 -10.65 3.83
N ARG A 24 -10.34 -10.29 2.54
CA ARG A 24 -9.42 -10.73 1.48
C ARG A 24 -8.48 -9.64 1.01
N GLU A 25 -8.59 -8.42 1.54
CA GLU A 25 -7.74 -7.31 1.13
C GLU A 25 -6.40 -7.27 1.88
N PHE A 26 -6.23 -8.04 2.97
CA PHE A 26 -5.01 -8.09 3.77
C PHE A 26 -4.81 -9.45 4.45
N ALA A 27 -3.57 -9.75 4.80
CA ALA A 27 -3.23 -10.92 5.60
C ALA A 27 -3.52 -10.67 7.07
N GLU A 28 -3.98 -11.71 7.77
CA GLU A 28 -4.15 -11.70 9.23
C GLU A 28 -2.79 -11.56 9.92
N ALA A 29 -1.82 -12.35 9.48
CA ALA A 29 -0.45 -12.29 9.97
C ALA A 29 0.54 -12.76 8.90
N ILE A 30 1.80 -12.34 9.01
CA ILE A 30 2.89 -12.81 8.15
C ILE A 30 4.10 -13.12 9.01
N GLU A 31 4.61 -14.34 8.91
CA GLU A 31 5.86 -14.76 9.56
C GLU A 31 7.03 -14.55 8.61
N VAL A 32 8.03 -13.82 9.09
CA VAL A 32 9.26 -13.52 8.35
C VAL A 32 10.35 -14.47 8.82
N PRO A 33 11.01 -15.21 7.91
CA PRO A 33 12.00 -16.18 8.30
C PRO A 33 13.31 -15.52 8.75
N VAL A 34 14.06 -16.27 9.55
CA VAL A 34 15.41 -15.86 9.96
C VAL A 34 16.29 -15.64 8.74
N ASN A 35 17.06 -14.55 8.74
CA ASN A 35 17.96 -14.11 7.65
C ASN A 35 17.29 -13.58 6.37
N ALA A 36 15.97 -13.32 6.37
CA ALA A 36 15.34 -12.69 5.21
C ALA A 36 15.87 -11.27 5.00
N ARG A 37 16.05 -10.86 3.74
CA ARG A 37 16.47 -9.49 3.43
C ARG A 37 15.27 -8.55 3.46
N GLN A 38 15.31 -7.59 4.37
CA GLN A 38 14.26 -6.59 4.54
C GLN A 38 14.61 -5.28 3.80
N LEU A 39 13.60 -4.72 3.13
CA LEU A 39 13.62 -3.38 2.57
C LEU A 39 12.48 -2.58 3.19
N VAL A 40 12.81 -1.46 3.84
CA VAL A 40 11.84 -0.55 4.45
C VAL A 40 11.82 0.73 3.64
N LEU A 41 10.65 1.12 3.14
CA LEU A 41 10.48 2.38 2.42
C LEU A 41 9.99 3.45 3.40
N SER A 42 10.40 4.69 3.17
CA SER A 42 9.74 5.86 3.77
C SER A 42 8.30 6.01 3.26
N GLY A 43 7.55 6.92 3.88
CA GLY A 43 6.24 7.32 3.37
C GLY A 43 6.32 7.85 1.94
N VAL A 44 5.45 7.34 1.07
CA VAL A 44 5.33 7.71 -0.34
C VAL A 44 3.99 8.38 -0.55
N GLY A 45 4.01 9.62 -1.04
CA GLY A 45 2.82 10.35 -1.46
C GLY A 45 2.69 10.49 -2.97
N PRO A 46 1.61 11.11 -3.46
CA PRO A 46 1.35 11.29 -4.88
C PRO A 46 2.34 12.23 -5.56
N GLN A 47 2.46 12.10 -6.88
CA GLN A 47 3.15 13.05 -7.74
C GLN A 47 2.15 14.05 -8.33
N VAL A 48 2.65 15.21 -8.73
CA VAL A 48 1.85 16.19 -9.47
C VAL A 48 1.47 15.60 -10.83
N VAL A 49 0.20 15.74 -11.20
CA VAL A 49 -0.37 15.29 -12.48
C VAL A 49 -0.94 16.45 -13.31
N ASP A 50 -1.17 17.61 -12.69
CA ASP A 50 -1.61 18.84 -13.35
C ASP A 50 -0.76 20.02 -12.85
N ASP A 51 0.28 20.37 -13.62
CA ASP A 51 1.17 21.50 -13.32
C ASP A 51 0.49 22.87 -13.51
N ALA A 52 -0.67 22.92 -14.18
CA ALA A 52 -1.44 24.15 -14.34
C ALA A 52 -2.40 24.42 -13.17
N ALA A 53 -2.69 23.40 -12.35
CA ALA A 53 -3.48 23.56 -11.14
C ALA A 53 -2.75 24.39 -10.08
N PRO A 54 -3.49 25.07 -9.17
CA PRO A 54 -2.87 25.76 -8.04
C PRO A 54 -1.98 24.82 -7.22
N ALA A 55 -0.75 25.23 -6.95
CA ALA A 55 0.21 24.43 -6.19
C ALA A 55 -0.36 24.04 -4.81
N GLY A 56 -0.28 22.75 -4.47
CA GLY A 56 -0.82 22.23 -3.21
C GLY A 56 -2.34 22.04 -3.18
N SER A 57 -3.04 22.25 -4.30
CA SER A 57 -4.45 21.86 -4.42
C SER A 57 -4.59 20.34 -4.62
N VAL A 58 -5.75 19.78 -4.27
CA VAL A 58 -6.08 18.38 -4.61
C VAL A 58 -6.01 18.15 -6.12
N GLN A 59 -6.49 19.12 -6.93
CA GLN A 59 -6.46 19.05 -8.39
C GLN A 59 -5.05 18.79 -8.94
N ALA A 60 -4.01 19.39 -8.34
CA ALA A 60 -2.63 19.19 -8.77
C ALA A 60 -2.18 17.72 -8.70
N TYR A 61 -2.80 16.91 -7.82
CA TYR A 61 -2.45 15.50 -7.61
C TYR A 61 -3.53 14.52 -8.08
N GLY A 62 -4.77 14.99 -8.27
CA GLY A 62 -5.95 14.18 -8.58
C GLY A 62 -6.71 13.72 -7.33
N ASP A 63 -7.82 13.00 -7.56
CA ASP A 63 -8.63 12.40 -6.49
C ASP A 63 -7.91 11.25 -5.77
N THR A 64 -8.54 10.69 -4.73
CA THR A 64 -7.97 9.61 -3.92
C THR A 64 -7.53 8.39 -4.76
N ALA A 65 -8.29 8.03 -5.80
CA ALA A 65 -7.94 6.93 -6.69
C ALA A 65 -6.69 7.26 -7.53
N ALA A 66 -6.65 8.44 -8.16
CA ALA A 66 -5.50 8.90 -8.94
C ALA A 66 -4.23 8.97 -8.07
N GLN A 67 -4.35 9.49 -6.84
CA GLN A 67 -3.25 9.56 -5.90
C GLN A 67 -2.79 8.17 -5.45
N THR A 68 -3.73 7.26 -5.13
CA THR A 68 -3.40 5.87 -4.77
C THR A 68 -2.62 5.17 -5.89
N LEU A 69 -3.04 5.36 -7.14
CA LEU A 69 -2.35 4.81 -8.32
C LEU A 69 -0.93 5.38 -8.44
N SER A 70 -0.78 6.70 -8.27
CA SER A 70 0.53 7.36 -8.28
C SER A 70 1.44 6.80 -7.20
N VAL A 71 0.94 6.62 -5.98
CA VAL A 71 1.72 6.10 -4.85
C VAL A 71 2.16 4.65 -5.08
N ILE A 72 1.26 3.76 -5.51
CA ILE A 72 1.58 2.35 -5.77
C ILE A 72 2.65 2.22 -6.87
N ARG A 73 2.53 2.98 -7.97
CA ARG A 73 3.52 2.95 -9.05
C ARG A 73 4.91 3.41 -8.60
N GLN A 74 4.99 4.41 -7.73
CA GLN A 74 6.25 4.87 -7.17
C GLN A 74 6.88 3.84 -6.21
N ILE A 75 6.04 3.18 -5.41
CA ILE A 75 6.47 2.07 -4.55
C ILE A 75 7.02 0.94 -5.41
N GLU A 76 6.27 0.49 -6.43
CA GLU A 76 6.69 -0.55 -7.37
C GLU A 76 8.03 -0.21 -8.04
N ALA A 77 8.18 1.01 -8.55
CA ALA A 77 9.42 1.46 -9.17
C ALA A 77 10.60 1.43 -8.18
N THR A 78 10.37 1.82 -6.92
CA THR A 78 11.39 1.79 -5.88
C THR A 78 11.78 0.37 -5.51
N LEU A 79 10.81 -0.51 -5.28
CA LEU A 79 11.04 -1.93 -5.02
C LEU A 79 11.85 -2.56 -6.16
N THR A 80 11.45 -2.31 -7.41
CA THR A 80 12.10 -2.86 -8.61
C THR A 80 13.56 -2.46 -8.70
N ARG A 81 13.91 -1.19 -8.41
CA ARG A 81 15.32 -0.72 -8.38
C ARG A 81 16.17 -1.46 -7.34
N HIS A 82 15.56 -1.97 -6.28
CA HIS A 82 16.23 -2.75 -5.24
C HIS A 82 16.09 -4.27 -5.42
N GLY A 83 15.48 -4.72 -6.51
CA GLY A 83 15.28 -6.14 -6.82
C GLY A 83 14.11 -6.79 -6.08
N TYR A 84 13.12 -6.01 -5.64
CA TYR A 84 11.87 -6.47 -5.04
C TYR A 84 10.70 -6.22 -6.00
N GLY A 85 9.59 -6.94 -5.82
CA GLY A 85 8.31 -6.67 -6.47
C GLY A 85 7.20 -6.36 -5.47
N LEU A 86 6.01 -5.96 -5.96
CA LEU A 86 4.86 -5.69 -5.10
C LEU A 86 4.45 -6.88 -4.23
N GLY A 87 4.63 -8.11 -4.74
CA GLY A 87 4.34 -9.33 -3.98
C GLY A 87 5.28 -9.63 -2.81
N ASP A 88 6.39 -8.89 -2.71
CA ASP A 88 7.33 -8.97 -1.58
C ASP A 88 6.88 -8.08 -0.41
N ILE A 89 5.89 -7.20 -0.61
CA ILE A 89 5.36 -6.36 0.49
C ILE A 89 4.70 -7.26 1.53
N VAL A 90 5.12 -7.10 2.79
CA VAL A 90 4.60 -7.83 3.94
C VAL A 90 3.82 -6.93 4.89
N SER A 91 4.09 -5.63 4.90
CA SER A 91 3.37 -4.69 5.76
C SER A 91 3.17 -3.38 5.03
N MET A 92 1.97 -2.83 5.19
CA MET A 92 1.54 -1.58 4.58
C MET A 92 0.75 -0.74 5.58
N GLN A 93 1.10 0.53 5.70
CA GLN A 93 0.28 1.55 6.33
C GLN A 93 -0.16 2.56 5.28
N ALA A 94 -1.46 2.81 5.18
CA ALA A 94 -2.03 3.84 4.32
C ALA A 94 -2.75 4.89 5.17
N LEU A 95 -2.30 6.13 5.09
CA LEU A 95 -2.93 7.28 5.74
C LEU A 95 -3.72 8.03 4.67
N LEU A 96 -5.00 8.27 4.93
CA LEU A 96 -5.89 8.97 4.01
C LEU A 96 -6.42 10.26 4.63
N VAL A 97 -6.66 11.27 3.80
CA VAL A 97 -7.32 12.53 4.18
C VAL A 97 -8.61 12.64 3.39
N ALA A 98 -9.66 13.16 4.01
CA ALA A 98 -10.88 13.50 3.30
C ALA A 98 -10.62 14.60 2.28
N ASP A 99 -11.14 14.43 1.07
CA ASP A 99 -11.15 15.53 0.10
C ASP A 99 -11.93 16.72 0.72
N PRO A 100 -11.39 17.95 0.72
CA PRO A 100 -12.12 19.13 1.20
C PRO A 100 -13.47 19.36 0.51
N ALA A 101 -13.69 18.82 -0.69
CA ALA A 101 -14.95 18.86 -1.41
C ALA A 101 -15.94 17.73 -1.00
N ALA A 102 -15.51 16.78 -0.18
CA ALA A 102 -16.32 15.69 0.34
C ALA A 102 -16.93 16.02 1.71
N ASP A 103 -17.63 15.05 2.32
CA ASP A 103 -18.35 15.16 3.60
C ASP A 103 -17.44 15.02 4.84
N GLY A 104 -16.13 15.22 4.66
CA GLY A 104 -15.14 15.06 5.73
C GLY A 104 -14.76 13.61 6.02
N VAL A 105 -15.19 12.66 5.19
CA VAL A 105 -14.75 11.25 5.23
C VAL A 105 -13.73 10.98 4.14
N ALA A 106 -12.66 10.26 4.49
CA ALA A 106 -11.67 9.78 3.53
C ALA A 106 -12.29 8.77 2.57
N ASP A 107 -11.96 8.89 1.29
CA ASP A 107 -12.45 7.98 0.24
C ASP A 107 -11.73 6.62 0.28
N PHE A 108 -12.13 5.77 1.22
CA PHE A 108 -11.60 4.42 1.35
C PHE A 108 -11.99 3.50 0.20
N GLU A 109 -13.10 3.79 -0.49
CA GLU A 109 -13.57 3.02 -1.64
C GLU A 109 -12.69 3.28 -2.85
N GLY A 110 -12.41 4.55 -3.18
CA GLY A 110 -11.47 4.93 -4.24
C GLY A 110 -10.07 4.39 -4.00
N PHE A 111 -9.60 4.37 -2.74
CA PHE A 111 -8.36 3.68 -2.38
C PHE A 111 -8.43 2.16 -2.67
N SER A 112 -9.47 1.47 -2.18
CA SER A 112 -9.64 0.02 -2.38
C SER A 112 -9.76 -0.35 -3.85
N ALA A 113 -10.47 0.46 -4.65
CA ALA A 113 -10.69 0.23 -6.08
C ALA A 113 -9.37 0.16 -6.87
N ILE A 114 -8.37 0.94 -6.47
CA ILE A 114 -7.04 0.87 -7.06
C ILE A 114 -6.19 -0.22 -6.41
N TYR A 115 -6.16 -0.28 -5.07
CA TYR A 115 -5.36 -1.26 -4.34
C TYR A 115 -5.65 -2.71 -4.79
N ASN A 116 -6.92 -3.06 -4.95
CA ASN A 116 -7.36 -4.42 -5.34
C ASN A 116 -6.97 -4.80 -6.79
N GLN A 117 -6.45 -3.87 -7.60
CA GLN A 117 -5.88 -4.15 -8.92
C GLN A 117 -4.43 -4.66 -8.84
N TYR A 118 -3.75 -4.46 -7.72
CA TYR A 118 -2.32 -4.76 -7.54
C TYR A 118 -2.07 -5.86 -6.50
N PHE A 119 -2.97 -6.01 -5.53
CA PHE A 119 -2.85 -6.96 -4.42
C PHE A 119 -3.99 -7.96 -4.39
N GLY A 120 -3.69 -9.24 -4.14
CA GLY A 120 -4.72 -10.28 -4.04
C GLY A 120 -5.38 -10.64 -5.38
N THR A 121 -4.70 -10.34 -6.49
CA THR A 121 -5.13 -10.66 -7.85
C THR A 121 -4.71 -12.06 -8.29
N VAL A 122 -5.18 -12.52 -9.45
CA VAL A 122 -4.70 -13.79 -10.04
C VAL A 122 -3.22 -13.71 -10.42
N ALA A 123 -2.75 -12.57 -10.95
CA ALA A 123 -1.36 -12.39 -11.38
C ALA A 123 -0.40 -12.19 -10.20
N GLN A 124 -0.89 -11.59 -9.12
CA GLN A 124 -0.17 -11.32 -7.89
C GLN A 124 -1.14 -11.61 -6.73
N PRO A 125 -1.10 -12.80 -6.12
CA PRO A 125 -2.09 -13.21 -5.12
C PRO A 125 -1.74 -12.80 -3.69
N ASN A 126 -0.53 -12.31 -3.43
CA ASN A 126 -0.12 -12.00 -2.07
C ASN A 126 -0.71 -10.66 -1.61
N VAL A 127 -1.27 -10.64 -0.41
CA VAL A 127 -1.66 -9.41 0.29
C VAL A 127 -0.74 -9.16 1.49
N PRO A 128 -0.38 -7.91 1.80
CA PRO A 128 0.36 -7.55 3.01
C PRO A 128 -0.53 -7.58 4.26
N THR A 129 0.06 -7.52 5.45
CA THR A 129 -0.67 -6.96 6.60
C THR A 129 -0.92 -5.48 6.33
N ARG A 130 -2.09 -4.97 6.72
CA ARG A 130 -2.46 -3.60 6.35
C ARG A 130 -3.17 -2.87 7.47
N THR A 131 -2.74 -1.64 7.70
CA THR A 131 -3.52 -0.63 8.39
C THR A 131 -3.89 0.47 7.40
N ARG A 132 -5.16 0.87 7.39
CA ARG A 132 -5.59 2.11 6.74
C ARG A 132 -6.38 2.96 7.72
N ALA A 133 -6.14 4.26 7.72
CA ALA A 133 -6.79 5.18 8.64
C ALA A 133 -6.97 6.55 8.01
N GLN A 134 -8.05 7.23 8.41
CA GLN A 134 -8.21 8.64 8.13
C GLN A 134 -7.38 9.45 9.13
N VAL A 135 -6.66 10.46 8.64
CA VAL A 135 -5.96 11.47 9.43
C VAL A 135 -6.47 12.86 9.03
N ILE A 136 -6.27 13.84 9.91
CA ILE A 136 -6.76 15.20 9.67
C ILE A 136 -5.99 15.95 8.57
N ARG A 137 -4.74 15.57 8.31
CA ARG A 137 -3.89 16.11 7.22
C ARG A 137 -2.62 15.28 7.04
N LEU A 138 -2.04 15.38 5.86
CA LEU A 138 -0.66 14.98 5.57
C LEU A 138 0.26 16.21 5.59
N VAL A 139 1.57 16.01 5.38
CA VAL A 139 2.54 17.11 5.41
C VAL A 139 2.33 18.05 4.21
N PRO A 140 2.30 17.57 2.95
CA PRO A 140 2.03 18.43 1.81
C PRO A 140 0.53 18.69 1.65
N PRO A 141 0.13 19.94 1.36
CA PRO A 141 -1.26 20.23 1.03
C PRO A 141 -1.66 19.55 -0.29
N GLY A 142 -2.95 19.19 -0.39
CA GLY A 142 -3.51 18.51 -1.56
C GLY A 142 -3.30 17.00 -1.58
N TRP A 143 -2.44 16.46 -0.71
CA TRP A 143 -2.28 15.02 -0.54
C TRP A 143 -3.47 14.44 0.23
N LEU A 144 -4.07 13.41 -0.37
CA LEU A 144 -5.15 12.59 0.15
C LEU A 144 -4.67 11.20 0.56
N VAL A 145 -3.50 10.75 0.09
CA VAL A 145 -2.96 9.41 0.37
C VAL A 145 -1.46 9.47 0.62
N GLU A 146 -1.00 8.82 1.69
CA GLU A 146 0.41 8.50 1.93
C GLU A 146 0.54 7.04 2.38
N MET A 147 1.51 6.31 1.80
CA MET A 147 1.71 4.89 2.08
C MET A 147 3.14 4.60 2.53
N THR A 148 3.29 3.82 3.60
CA THR A 148 4.58 3.27 4.05
C THR A 148 4.54 1.77 3.91
N VAL A 149 5.60 1.16 3.36
CA VAL A 149 5.67 -0.29 3.15
C VAL A 149 6.98 -0.91 3.64
N THR A 150 6.89 -2.15 4.08
CA THR A 150 8.03 -3.04 4.30
C THR A 150 7.91 -4.24 3.36
N ALA A 151 9.01 -4.55 2.66
CA ALA A 151 9.12 -5.69 1.78
C ALA A 151 10.19 -6.68 2.27
N ILE A 152 9.95 -7.96 2.03
CA ILE A 152 10.83 -9.07 2.43
C ILE A 152 11.12 -9.94 1.22
N LYS A 153 12.40 -10.29 1.07
CA LYS A 153 12.85 -11.27 0.07
C LYS A 153 13.55 -12.41 0.80
N SER A 154 13.02 -13.61 0.63
CA SER A 154 13.57 -14.89 1.11
C SER A 154 14.35 -15.59 0.02
#